data_AF-A0A2G2PR38-F1
#
_entry.id   AF-A0A2G2PR38-F1
#
_cell.length_a   1.000
_cell.length_b   1.000
_cell.length_c   1.000
_cell.angle_alpha   90.00
_cell.angle_beta   90.00
_cell.angle_gamma   90.00
#
_symmetry.space_group_name_H-M   'P 1'
#
loop_
_entity.id
_entity.type
_entity.pdbx_description
1 polymer ?
#
loop_
_entity_poly.entity_id
_entity_poly.type
_entity_poly.pdbx_seq_one_letter_code
_entity_poly.pdbx_strand_id
1 'polypeptide(L)'
;DGPILRDGKPYSQLAHLAEDVSAFVGIGSILKKSGLSVPKLYAENLNDGLLLLEDLGNQTIIDNDRKPIESRYKKCIEMLGHFHGGPFEKNVPLNNDKIYSFCFCSCFNYFLQN
;
A
#
# COMPACT_ATOMS: atom_id res chain seq x y z
N ASP A 1 4.72 9.17 21.06
CA ASP A 1 5.71 8.33 21.76
C ASP A 1 5.05 7.22 22.55
N GLY A 2 5.22 5.98 22.07
CA GLY A 2 4.77 4.79 22.78
C GLY A 2 5.88 4.21 23.67
N PRO A 3 5.54 3.28 24.57
CA PRO A 3 6.52 2.66 25.47
C PRO A 3 7.64 1.96 24.69
N ILE A 4 8.84 1.94 25.28
CA ILE A 4 10.03 1.26 24.74
C ILE A 4 9.79 -0.26 24.79
N LEU A 5 9.88 -0.94 23.66
CA LEU A 5 9.51 -2.36 23.55
C LEU A 5 10.71 -3.31 23.53
N ARG A 6 11.83 -2.96 22.89
CA ARG A 6 13.10 -3.72 22.93
C ARG A 6 14.28 -2.93 22.32
N ASP A 7 15.50 -3.23 22.77
CA ASP A 7 16.77 -2.61 22.31
C ASP A 7 16.85 -1.06 22.43
N GLY A 8 16.10 -0.49 23.38
CA GLY A 8 16.13 0.95 23.66
C GLY A 8 15.40 1.82 22.63
N LYS A 9 14.69 1.21 21.66
CA LYS A 9 13.94 1.95 20.63
C LYS A 9 12.44 1.98 20.93
N PRO A 10 11.76 3.13 20.78
CA PRO A 10 10.30 3.21 20.88
C PRO A 10 9.62 2.43 19.75
N TYR A 11 8.38 1.97 19.97
CA TYR A 11 7.60 1.19 18.97
C TYR A 11 7.54 1.84 17.59
N SER A 12 7.41 3.16 17.54
CA SER A 12 7.39 3.97 16.31
C SER A 12 8.61 3.73 15.43
N GLN A 13 9.79 3.59 16.04
CA GLN A 13 11.04 3.30 15.35
C GLN A 13 11.16 1.83 14.89
N LEU A 14 10.50 0.90 15.59
CA LEU A 14 10.56 -0.54 15.31
C LEU A 14 9.54 -0.98 14.26
N ALA A 15 8.38 -0.32 14.21
CA ALA A 15 7.27 -0.69 13.33
C ALA A 15 7.34 -0.07 11.93
N HIS A 16 8.35 0.77 11.63
CA HIS A 16 8.34 1.66 10.46
C HIS A 16 6.97 2.31 10.26
N LEU A 17 6.39 2.82 11.35
CA LEU A 17 5.16 3.60 11.25
C LEU A 17 5.48 4.76 10.31
N ALA A 18 4.68 4.92 9.25
CA ALA A 18 4.92 5.93 8.24
C ALA A 18 4.86 7.32 8.90
N GLU A 19 6.03 7.90 9.16
CA GLU A 19 6.16 9.24 9.75
C GLU A 19 5.68 10.32 8.75
N ASP A 20 5.54 9.96 7.47
CA ASP A 20 4.95 10.79 6.45
C ASP A 20 4.00 10.01 5.51
N VAL A 21 3.28 10.77 4.69
CA VAL A 21 2.30 10.21 3.73
C VAL A 21 2.92 9.75 2.41
N SER A 22 4.25 9.82 2.26
CA SER A 22 4.96 9.47 1.02
C SER A 22 4.74 8.01 0.64
N ALA A 23 4.63 7.11 1.63
CA ALA A 23 4.35 5.70 1.39
C ALA A 23 2.97 5.47 0.76
N PHE A 24 1.95 6.21 1.20
CA PHE A 24 0.61 6.12 0.62
C PHE A 24 0.61 6.56 -0.85
N VAL A 25 1.22 7.71 -1.15
CA VAL A 25 1.30 8.25 -2.51
C VAL A 25 2.14 7.33 -3.41
N GLY A 26 3.28 6.86 -2.91
CA GLY A 26 4.17 5.96 -3.63
C GLY A 26 3.50 4.63 -3.99
N ILE A 27 2.90 3.93 -3.03
CA ILE A 27 2.15 2.70 -3.29
C ILE A 27 0.96 2.94 -4.21
N GLY A 28 0.20 4.02 -3.99
CA GLY A 28 -0.93 4.38 -4.86
C GLY A 28 -0.50 4.57 -6.32
N SER A 29 0.65 5.20 -6.56
CA SER A 29 1.24 5.36 -7.89
C SER A 29 1.64 4.01 -8.50
N ILE A 30 2.28 3.13 -7.73
CA ILE A 30 2.67 1.77 -8.18
C ILE A 30 1.42 0.99 -8.61
N LEU A 31 0.42 0.91 -7.73
CA LEU A 31 -0.82 0.17 -8.00
C LEU A 31 -1.56 0.73 -9.22
N LYS A 32 -1.63 2.06 -9.35
CA LYS A 32 -2.24 2.72 -10.52
C LYS A 32 -1.53 2.37 -11.82
N LYS A 33 -0.20 2.36 -11.83
CA LYS A 33 0.60 1.96 -13.01
C LYS A 33 0.40 0.48 -13.36
N SER A 34 0.15 -0.38 -12.38
CA SER A 34 -0.24 -1.78 -12.58
C SER A 34 -1.68 -1.97 -13.07
N GLY A 35 -2.42 -0.88 -13.33
CA GLY A 35 -3.81 -0.93 -13.82
C GLY A 35 -4.83 -1.26 -12.74
N LEU A 36 -4.47 -1.15 -11.46
CA LEU A 36 -5.37 -1.41 -10.34
C LEU A 36 -6.15 -0.16 -9.93
N SER A 37 -7.34 -0.40 -9.38
CA SER A 37 -8.15 0.68 -8.81
C SER A 37 -7.48 1.23 -7.56
N VAL A 38 -7.29 2.55 -7.54
CA VAL A 38 -6.78 3.31 -6.40
C VAL A 38 -7.65 4.56 -6.23
N PRO A 39 -7.78 5.12 -5.01
CA PRO A 39 -8.49 6.38 -4.85
C PRO A 39 -7.78 7.47 -5.65
N LYS A 40 -8.55 8.29 -6.39
CA LYS A 40 -8.00 9.47 -7.04
C LYS A 40 -7.42 10.41 -5.97
N LEU A 41 -6.17 10.82 -6.18
CA LEU A 41 -5.51 11.85 -5.38
C LEU A 41 -5.80 13.22 -5.99
N TYR A 42 -6.60 14.05 -5.30
CA TYR A 42 -6.97 15.38 -5.77
C TYR A 42 -5.93 16.44 -5.41
N ALA A 43 -5.35 16.33 -4.22
CA ALA A 43 -4.30 17.21 -3.73
C ALA A 43 -3.44 16.49 -2.68
N GLU A 44 -2.20 16.90 -2.55
CA GLU A 44 -1.27 16.42 -1.52
C GLU A 44 -0.42 17.57 -0.99
N ASN A 45 -0.09 17.49 0.30
CA ASN A 45 0.94 18.28 0.95
C ASN A 45 1.80 17.32 1.77
N LEU A 46 2.91 16.88 1.18
CA LEU A 46 3.83 15.91 1.77
C LEU A 46 4.61 16.46 2.96
N ASN A 47 4.70 17.79 3.12
CA ASN A 47 5.41 18.43 4.22
C ASN A 47 4.57 18.44 5.49
N ASP A 48 3.26 18.71 5.34
CA ASP A 48 2.30 18.74 6.46
C ASP A 48 1.56 17.40 6.64
N GLY A 49 1.84 16.40 5.80
CA GLY A 49 1.25 15.06 5.90
C GLY A 49 -0.24 15.00 5.56
N LEU A 50 -0.70 15.84 4.63
CA LEU A 50 -2.13 15.94 4.25
C LEU A 50 -2.37 15.43 2.84
N LEU A 51 -3.45 14.65 2.65
CA LEU A 51 -3.91 14.14 1.36
C LEU A 51 -5.41 14.40 1.20
N LEU A 52 -5.83 14.82 0.01
CA LEU A 52 -7.23 14.90 -0.38
C LEU A 52 -7.52 13.79 -1.40
N LEU A 53 -8.38 12.86 -1.03
CA LEU A 53 -8.63 11.62 -1.76
C LEU A 53 -10.09 11.49 -2.19
N GLU A 54 -10.32 10.70 -3.23
CA GLU A 54 -11.63 10.14 -3.56
C GLU A 54 -12.16 9.24 -2.44
N ASP A 55 -13.46 9.36 -2.19
CA ASP A 55 -14.20 8.41 -1.36
C ASP A 55 -14.62 7.21 -2.22
N LEU A 56 -14.06 6.04 -1.92
CA LEU A 56 -14.38 4.78 -2.60
C LEU A 56 -15.70 4.14 -2.12
N GLY A 57 -16.38 4.79 -1.18
CA GLY A 57 -17.60 4.29 -0.55
C GLY A 57 -17.32 3.34 0.63
N ASN A 58 -18.39 2.71 1.12
CA ASN A 58 -18.40 1.96 2.38
C ASN A 58 -18.63 0.45 2.22
N GLN A 59 -18.59 -0.06 0.98
CA GLN A 59 -18.73 -1.50 0.75
C GLN A 59 -17.45 -2.24 1.16
N THR A 60 -17.59 -3.36 1.87
CA THR A 60 -16.45 -4.12 2.42
C THR A 60 -16.35 -5.52 1.80
N ILE A 61 -15.32 -6.30 2.11
CA ILE A 61 -15.18 -7.67 1.60
C ILE A 61 -15.97 -8.72 2.42
N ILE A 62 -16.65 -8.29 3.49
CA ILE A 62 -17.43 -9.14 4.39
C ILE A 62 -18.91 -8.70 4.42
N ASP A 63 -19.80 -9.61 4.80
CA ASP A 63 -21.22 -9.30 4.99
C ASP A 63 -21.52 -8.77 6.41
N ASN A 64 -22.81 -8.51 6.68
CA ASN A 64 -23.28 -8.00 7.97
C ASN A 64 -23.08 -9.00 9.13
N ASP A 65 -22.98 -10.30 8.82
CA ASP A 65 -22.69 -11.36 9.80
C ASP A 65 -21.19 -11.60 9.98
N ARG A 66 -20.34 -10.72 9.39
CA ARG A 66 -18.88 -10.80 9.37
C ARG A 66 -18.34 -12.02 8.63
N LYS A 67 -19.11 -12.61 7.72
CA LYS A 67 -18.66 -13.72 6.87
C LYS A 67 -18.00 -13.19 5.58
N PRO A 68 -16.99 -13.89 5.04
CA PRO A 68 -16.39 -13.55 3.76
C PRO A 68 -17.42 -13.57 2.62
N ILE A 69 -17.42 -12.53 1.78
CA ILE A 69 -18.18 -12.55 0.53
C ILE A 69 -17.30 -13.25 -0.52
N GLU A 70 -17.64 -14.50 -0.86
CA GLU A 70 -16.81 -15.39 -1.70
C GLU A 70 -16.35 -14.73 -3.01
N SER A 71 -17.25 -14.08 -3.73
CA SER A 71 -16.94 -13.44 -5.01
C SER A 71 -15.93 -12.30 -4.87
N ARG A 72 -15.98 -11.53 -3.77
CA ARG A 72 -15.03 -10.44 -3.49
C ARG A 72 -13.65 -10.98 -3.15
N TYR A 73 -13.58 -12.05 -2.36
CA TYR A 73 -12.32 -12.72 -2.05
C TYR A 73 -11.66 -13.33 -3.29
N LYS A 74 -12.42 -13.98 -4.17
CA LYS A 74 -11.89 -14.47 -5.47
C LYS A 74 -11.28 -13.32 -6.27
N LYS A 75 -11.97 -12.17 -6.34
CA LYS A 75 -11.45 -10.98 -7.03
C LYS A 75 -10.17 -10.43 -6.38
N CYS A 76 -10.06 -10.46 -5.06
CA CYS A 76 -8.82 -10.10 -4.36
C CYS A 76 -7.66 -11.02 -4.74
N ILE A 77 -7.88 -12.34 -4.84
CA ILE A 77 -6.83 -13.30 -5.24
C ILE A 77 -6.39 -13.05 -6.68
N GLU A 78 -7.33 -12.84 -7.61
CA GLU A 78 -7.01 -12.48 -8.99
C GLU A 78 -6.18 -11.18 -9.06
N MET A 79 -6.58 -10.17 -8.28
CA MET A 79 -5.86 -8.89 -8.20
C MET A 79 -4.42 -9.06 -7.69
N LEU A 80 -4.22 -9.87 -6.64
CA LEU A 80 -2.90 -10.15 -6.10
C LEU A 80 -2.03 -10.93 -7.10
N GLY A 81 -2.60 -11.93 -7.78
CA GLY A 81 -1.90 -12.68 -8.83
C GLY A 81 -1.47 -11.77 -9.99
N HIS A 82 -2.35 -10.89 -10.45
CA HIS A 82 -2.05 -9.88 -11.46
C HIS A 82 -0.93 -8.93 -11.01
N PHE A 83 -1.03 -8.40 -9.78
CA PHE A 83 -0.04 -7.45 -9.26
C PHE A 83 1.34 -8.07 -9.10
N HIS A 84 1.43 -9.27 -8.53
CA HIS A 84 2.72 -9.93 -8.29
C HIS A 84 3.33 -10.57 -9.54
N GLY A 85 2.53 -10.87 -10.56
CA GLY A 85 3.02 -11.43 -11.83
C GLY A 85 3.60 -10.37 -12.79
N GLY A 86 3.37 -9.08 -12.54
CA GLY A 86 3.84 -7.99 -13.37
C GLY A 86 5.19 -7.40 -12.93
N PRO A 87 5.87 -6.64 -13.81
CA PRO A 87 7.04 -5.86 -13.41
C PRO A 87 6.61 -4.74 -12.45
N PHE A 88 7.46 -4.40 -11.48
CA PHE A 88 7.23 -3.28 -10.57
C PHE A 88 8.38 -2.28 -10.62
N GLU A 89 8.04 -0.99 -10.46
CA GLU A 89 9.01 0.09 -10.39
C GLU A 89 9.48 0.25 -8.94
N LYS A 90 10.79 0.13 -8.72
CA LYS A 90 11.38 0.17 -7.37
C LYS A 90 11.39 1.58 -6.78
N ASN A 91 11.58 2.59 -7.62
CA ASN A 91 11.75 3.97 -7.21
C ASN A 91 10.67 4.80 -7.89
N VAL A 92 9.81 5.40 -7.09
CA VAL A 92 8.70 6.21 -7.58
C VAL A 92 8.97 7.66 -7.23
N PRO A 93 9.10 8.56 -8.22
CA PRO A 93 9.20 9.97 -7.96
C PRO A 93 7.86 10.49 -7.41
N LEU A 94 7.96 11.32 -6.36
CA LEU A 94 6.86 12.04 -5.73
C LEU A 94 7.07 13.55 -5.91
N ASN A 95 6.12 14.37 -5.46
CA ASN A 95 6.32 15.82 -5.42
C ASN A 95 7.45 16.22 -4.46
N ASN A 96 7.92 17.47 -4.60
CA ASN A 96 9.04 18.04 -3.85
C ASN A 96 10.35 17.23 -4.01
N ASP A 97 10.56 16.65 -5.18
CA ASP A 97 11.74 15.83 -5.53
C ASP A 97 11.99 14.63 -4.59
N LYS A 98 10.98 14.23 -3.82
CA LYS A 98 11.05 13.03 -2.97
C LYS A 98 10.99 11.77 -3.84
N ILE A 99 11.67 10.72 -3.41
CA ILE A 99 11.60 9.39 -4.03
C ILE A 99 11.09 8.41 -2.98
N TYR A 100 10.01 7.70 -3.31
CA TYR A 100 9.58 6.54 -2.55
C TYR A 100 10.22 5.28 -3.13
N SER A 101 11.02 4.59 -2.31
CA SER A 101 11.64 3.33 -2.68
C SER A 101 10.90 2.16 -2.04
N PHE A 102 10.31 1.32 -2.89
CA PHE A 102 9.69 0.06 -2.48
C PHE A 102 10.66 -1.09 -2.66
N CYS A 103 10.97 -1.83 -1.60
CA CYS A 103 11.83 -3.01 -1.69
C CYS A 103 10.97 -4.28 -1.67
N PHE A 104 10.63 -4.81 -2.85
CA PHE A 104 10.08 -6.16 -2.94
C PHE A 104 11.23 -7.13 -2.68
N CYS A 105 11.29 -7.73 -1.49
CA CYS A 105 12.15 -8.88 -1.26
C CYS A 105 11.64 -9.99 -2.18
N SER A 106 12.52 -10.55 -3.02
CA SER A 106 12.23 -11.42 -4.18
C SER A 106 11.62 -12.80 -3.86
N CYS A 107 10.81 -12.92 -2.80
CA CYS A 107 10.21 -14.17 -2.37
C CYS A 107 9.10 -14.69 -3.31
N PHE A 108 8.57 -13.86 -4.23
CA PHE A 108 7.47 -14.28 -5.10
C PHE A 108 7.90 -15.09 -6.33
N ASN A 109 9.16 -14.99 -6.77
CA ASN A 109 9.67 -15.79 -7.90
C ASN A 109 9.67 -17.30 -7.61
N TYR A 110 9.60 -17.72 -6.34
CA TYR A 110 9.58 -19.13 -5.96
C TYR A 110 8.21 -19.79 -6.14
N PHE A 111 7.12 -19.02 -6.17
CA PHE A 111 5.75 -19.55 -6.20
C PHE A 111 5.17 -19.75 -7.60
N LEU A 112 5.80 -19.20 -8.64
CA LEU A 112 5.37 -19.34 -10.05
C LEU A 112 6.20 -20.34 -10.86
N GLN A 113 7.17 -21.02 -10.22
CA GLN A 113 7.99 -22.05 -10.85
C GLN A 113 7.60 -23.50 -10.45
N ASN A 114 6.51 -23.68 -9.71
CA ASN A 114 5.97 -25.02 -9.35
C ASN A 114 4.50 -25.13 -9.73
#